data_AF-A0A2G9TPX8-F1
#
_entry.id   AF-A0A2G9TPX8-F1
#
_cell.length_a   1.000
_cell.length_b   1.000
_cell.length_c   1.000
_cell.angle_alpha   90.00
_cell.angle_beta   90.00
_cell.angle_gamma   90.00
#
_symmetry.space_group_name_H-M   'P 1'
#
loop_
_entity.id
_entity.type
_entity.pdbx_description
1 polymer ?
#
loop_
_entity_poly.entity_id
_entity_poly.type
_entity_poly.pdbx_seq_one_letter_code
_entity_poly.pdbx_strand_id
1 'polypeptide(L)'
;MLEKWGPLTVGTAFCILSKKCMDPIIRRFAVAQLDIMLDNQSFPLFILPFIQVEMVDYLHRLSLLVKGIREKEAATERLREELRNNCPTLEKIDSPLDPSNALGHLRIDKCRVLGSAKMPLLLSWQNRSPLSEYHLPTYEIIFKNGDDLRQDMLVVQMLELMDSIWKRNQLDCCLSTYPVLPMGTKYGMISVVPNCSTIFEIQSEGGKVGTAVKSLETTFINRYIKSNAGSTKKYMECVDRFLMSCVGYSVGTFIMGIMQNELSNANEVLSLRATVRRSRAPLETERQSIIGLRSIWESLKTQTEIDRRESGWRT
;
A
#
# COMPACT_ATOMS: atom_id res chain seq x y z
N MET A 1 -14.84 -43.35 -1.35
CA MET A 1 -14.60 -42.95 0.06
C MET A 1 -14.90 -41.48 0.30
N LEU A 2 -14.49 -40.56 -0.61
CA LEU A 2 -14.81 -39.12 -0.50
C LEU A 2 -16.31 -38.80 -0.41
N GLU A 3 -17.15 -39.50 -1.16
CA GLU A 3 -18.62 -39.37 -1.07
C GLU A 3 -19.20 -39.74 0.30
N LYS A 4 -18.44 -40.48 1.13
CA LYS A 4 -18.83 -40.90 2.49
C LYS A 4 -18.14 -40.08 3.58
N TRP A 5 -17.32 -39.08 3.23
CA TRP A 5 -16.49 -38.32 4.18
C TRP A 5 -17.32 -37.39 5.07
N GLY A 6 -18.59 -37.11 4.72
CA GLY A 6 -19.44 -36.19 5.47
C GLY A 6 -19.11 -34.72 5.19
N PRO A 7 -19.90 -33.77 5.73
CA PRO A 7 -19.70 -32.35 5.48
C PRO A 7 -18.42 -31.85 6.15
N LEU A 8 -17.61 -31.11 5.39
CA LEU A 8 -16.40 -30.49 5.92
C LEU A 8 -16.72 -29.23 6.72
N THR A 9 -15.84 -28.84 7.64
CA THR A 9 -15.83 -27.46 8.14
C THR A 9 -15.07 -26.56 7.16
N VAL A 10 -15.36 -25.25 7.15
CA VAL A 10 -14.68 -24.27 6.30
C VAL A 10 -13.16 -24.34 6.50
N GLY A 11 -12.71 -24.43 7.76
CA GLY A 11 -11.29 -24.56 8.10
C GLY A 11 -10.65 -25.86 7.58
N THR A 12 -11.37 -26.98 7.64
CA THR A 12 -10.89 -28.26 7.09
C THR A 12 -10.77 -28.20 5.57
N ALA A 13 -11.75 -27.60 4.89
CA ALA A 13 -11.73 -27.45 3.44
C ALA A 13 -10.55 -26.57 2.97
N PHE A 14 -10.28 -25.43 3.63
CA PHE A 14 -9.08 -24.63 3.33
C PHE A 14 -7.77 -25.35 3.66
N CYS A 15 -7.72 -26.15 4.74
CA CYS A 15 -6.56 -26.97 5.06
C CYS A 15 -6.27 -27.99 3.94
N ILE A 16 -7.32 -28.59 3.36
CA ILE A 16 -7.21 -29.47 2.18
C ILE A 16 -6.73 -28.68 0.95
N LEU A 17 -7.23 -27.47 0.73
CA LEU A 17 -6.81 -26.64 -0.42
C LEU A 17 -5.39 -26.08 -0.29
N SER A 18 -4.83 -26.08 0.92
CA SER A 18 -3.42 -25.73 1.15
C SER A 18 -2.45 -26.69 0.44
N LYS A 19 -1.16 -26.34 0.42
CA LYS A 19 -0.09 -27.16 -0.19
C LYS A 19 0.06 -28.58 0.39
N LYS A 20 -0.67 -28.91 1.47
CA LYS A 20 -0.64 -30.24 2.10
C LYS A 20 -1.34 -31.32 1.27
N CYS A 21 -2.32 -30.98 0.43
CA CYS A 21 -3.02 -31.93 -0.42
C CYS A 21 -2.97 -31.48 -1.89
N MET A 22 -2.25 -32.26 -2.71
CA MET A 22 -2.09 -32.00 -4.15
C MET A 22 -3.01 -32.87 -5.01
N ASP A 23 -3.78 -33.78 -4.41
CA ASP A 23 -4.70 -34.64 -5.14
C ASP A 23 -5.85 -33.82 -5.75
N PRO A 24 -6.01 -33.82 -7.09
CA PRO A 24 -7.03 -32.99 -7.75
C PRO A 24 -8.46 -33.36 -7.37
N ILE A 25 -8.74 -34.63 -7.05
CA ILE A 25 -10.06 -35.12 -6.71
C ILE A 25 -10.45 -34.64 -5.31
N ILE A 26 -9.52 -34.73 -4.35
CA ILE A 26 -9.73 -34.25 -2.99
C ILE A 26 -9.90 -32.72 -2.97
N ARG A 27 -9.11 -31.99 -3.77
CA ARG A 27 -9.25 -30.53 -3.90
C ARG A 27 -10.59 -30.12 -4.51
N ARG A 28 -11.05 -30.81 -5.57
CA ARG A 28 -12.38 -30.56 -6.16
C ARG A 28 -13.50 -30.79 -5.14
N PHE A 29 -13.39 -31.84 -4.32
CA PHE A 29 -14.34 -32.08 -3.23
C PHE A 29 -14.36 -30.93 -2.22
N ALA A 30 -13.19 -30.44 -1.79
CA ALA A 30 -13.10 -29.30 -0.87
C ALA A 30 -13.70 -28.00 -1.45
N VAL A 31 -13.46 -27.71 -2.74
CA VAL A 31 -14.08 -26.55 -3.42
C VAL A 31 -15.61 -26.69 -3.46
N ALA A 32 -16.11 -27.86 -3.86
CA ALA A 32 -17.56 -28.10 -3.94
C ALA A 32 -18.24 -27.97 -2.57
N GLN A 33 -17.57 -28.35 -1.49
CA GLN A 33 -18.08 -28.12 -0.13
C GLN A 33 -18.07 -26.63 0.22
N LEU A 34 -17.02 -25.87 -0.13
CA LEU A 34 -16.98 -24.43 0.13
C LEU A 34 -18.07 -23.66 -0.62
N ASP A 35 -18.39 -24.03 -1.86
CA ASP A 35 -19.48 -23.41 -2.64
C ASP A 35 -20.86 -23.59 -1.98
N ILE A 36 -21.06 -24.70 -1.26
CA ILE A 36 -22.30 -24.96 -0.52
C ILE A 36 -22.31 -24.20 0.81
N MET A 37 -21.14 -24.03 1.43
CA MET A 37 -21.00 -23.47 2.78
C MET A 37 -20.89 -21.95 2.83
N LEU A 38 -20.36 -21.32 1.79
CA LEU A 38 -20.07 -19.89 1.74
C LEU A 38 -21.07 -19.17 0.84
N ASP A 39 -21.79 -18.21 1.40
CA ASP A 39 -22.61 -17.27 0.64
C ASP A 39 -21.76 -16.12 0.07
N ASN A 40 -22.37 -15.27 -0.77
CA ASN A 40 -21.67 -14.15 -1.41
C ASN A 40 -21.08 -13.12 -0.42
N GLN A 41 -21.53 -13.10 0.84
CA GLN A 41 -21.05 -12.18 1.87
C GLN A 41 -19.89 -12.77 2.68
N SER A 42 -19.97 -14.06 3.00
CA SER A 42 -18.94 -14.79 3.75
C SER A 42 -17.79 -15.25 2.87
N PHE A 43 -18.03 -15.52 1.58
CA PHE A 43 -16.99 -15.97 0.66
C PHE A 43 -15.76 -15.04 0.63
N PRO A 44 -15.90 -13.71 0.45
CA PRO A 44 -14.74 -12.81 0.50
C PRO A 44 -14.02 -12.81 1.85
N LEU A 45 -14.75 -12.96 2.96
CA LEU A 45 -14.17 -12.94 4.31
C LEU A 45 -13.20 -14.10 4.58
N PHE A 46 -13.42 -15.26 3.95
CA PHE A 46 -12.53 -16.42 4.09
C PHE A 46 -11.51 -16.55 2.96
N ILE A 47 -11.89 -16.16 1.75
CA ILE A 47 -11.05 -16.31 0.55
C ILE A 47 -9.93 -15.27 0.54
N LEU A 48 -10.21 -14.02 0.92
CA LEU A 48 -9.19 -12.96 0.94
C LEU A 48 -8.03 -13.31 1.88
N PRO A 49 -8.24 -13.70 3.16
CA PRO A 49 -7.15 -14.14 4.02
C PRO A 49 -6.39 -15.34 3.47
N PHE A 50 -7.08 -16.30 2.85
CA PHE A 50 -6.45 -17.48 2.26
C PHE A 50 -5.50 -17.10 1.11
N ILE A 51 -5.95 -16.24 0.18
CA ILE A 51 -5.13 -15.72 -0.92
C ILE A 51 -3.94 -14.92 -0.37
N GLN A 52 -4.17 -14.08 0.64
CA GLN A 52 -3.12 -13.29 1.29
C GLN A 52 -2.04 -14.17 1.92
N VAL A 53 -2.41 -15.27 2.57
CA VAL A 53 -1.44 -16.23 3.15
C VAL A 53 -0.57 -16.86 2.07
N GLU A 54 -1.15 -17.29 0.95
CA GLU A 54 -0.38 -17.85 -0.18
C GLU A 54 0.57 -16.82 -0.81
N MET A 55 0.11 -15.57 -0.98
CA MET A 55 0.95 -14.46 -1.45
C MET A 55 2.13 -14.22 -0.50
N VAL A 56 1.87 -14.14 0.80
CA VAL A 56 2.90 -13.90 1.82
C VAL A 56 3.91 -15.04 1.87
N ASP A 57 3.47 -16.30 1.83
CA ASP A 57 4.38 -17.46 1.79
C ASP A 57 5.29 -17.43 0.56
N TYR A 58 4.73 -17.13 -0.61
CA TYR A 58 5.49 -17.00 -1.84
C TYR A 58 6.54 -15.89 -1.76
N LEU A 59 6.14 -14.68 -1.33
CA LEU A 59 7.06 -13.54 -1.19
C LEU A 59 8.11 -13.77 -0.10
N HIS A 60 7.77 -14.47 0.97
CA HIS A 60 8.71 -14.85 2.01
C HIS A 60 9.80 -15.77 1.47
N ARG A 61 9.43 -16.85 0.77
CA ARG A 61 10.38 -17.77 0.12
C ARG A 61 11.25 -17.06 -0.90
N LEU A 62 10.64 -16.22 -1.74
CA LEU A 62 11.34 -15.42 -2.74
C LEU A 62 12.36 -14.48 -2.10
N SER A 63 12.01 -13.82 -1.00
CA SER A 63 12.92 -12.97 -0.24
C SER A 63 14.10 -13.75 0.35
N LEU A 64 13.89 -14.98 0.84
CA LEU A 64 14.98 -15.83 1.34
C LEU A 64 15.96 -16.23 0.22
N LEU A 65 15.45 -16.56 -0.97
CA LEU A 65 16.28 -16.90 -2.13
C LEU A 65 17.17 -15.71 -2.54
N VAL A 66 16.56 -14.54 -2.66
CA VAL A 66 17.23 -13.31 -3.10
C VAL A 66 18.29 -12.86 -2.08
N LYS A 67 18.04 -13.02 -0.77
CA LYS A 67 19.01 -12.72 0.29
C LYS A 67 20.27 -13.60 0.25
N GLY A 68 20.22 -14.75 -0.41
CA GLY A 68 21.40 -15.59 -0.63
C GLY A 68 22.39 -14.99 -1.63
N ILE A 69 21.99 -13.97 -2.38
CA ILE A 69 22.79 -13.36 -3.45
C ILE A 69 23.40 -12.05 -2.95
N ARG A 70 24.74 -11.93 -3.02
CA ARG A 70 25.47 -10.76 -2.51
C ARG A 70 25.32 -9.53 -3.39
N GLU A 71 25.29 -9.72 -4.71
CA GLU A 71 25.20 -8.63 -5.68
C GLU A 71 23.75 -8.26 -5.94
N LYS A 72 23.40 -6.98 -5.79
CA LYS A 72 22.03 -6.47 -5.86
C LYS A 72 21.41 -6.63 -7.25
N GLU A 73 22.20 -6.40 -8.28
CA GLU A 73 21.79 -6.49 -9.68
C GLU A 73 21.46 -7.95 -10.03
N ALA A 74 22.33 -8.89 -9.66
CA ALA A 74 22.08 -10.32 -9.80
C ALA A 74 20.86 -10.78 -8.97
N ALA A 75 20.71 -10.27 -7.75
CA ALA A 75 19.57 -10.55 -6.89
C ALA A 75 18.25 -10.04 -7.50
N THR A 76 18.30 -8.89 -8.17
CA THR A 76 17.16 -8.30 -8.90
C THR A 76 16.80 -9.09 -10.13
N GLU A 77 17.77 -9.58 -10.90
CA GLU A 77 17.44 -10.42 -12.06
C GLU A 77 16.87 -11.77 -11.62
N ARG A 78 17.43 -12.38 -10.57
CA ARG A 78 16.86 -13.61 -10.02
C ARG A 78 15.44 -13.42 -9.50
N LEU A 79 15.16 -12.30 -8.84
CA LEU A 79 13.79 -11.92 -8.43
C LEU A 79 12.85 -11.92 -9.65
N ARG A 80 13.26 -11.28 -10.75
CA ARG A 80 12.44 -11.18 -11.96
C ARG A 80 12.20 -12.52 -12.64
N GLU A 81 13.21 -13.39 -12.72
CA GLU A 81 13.05 -14.75 -13.24
C GLU A 81 12.00 -15.55 -12.46
N GLU A 82 12.09 -15.55 -11.12
CA GLU A 82 11.14 -16.29 -10.27
C GLU A 82 9.71 -15.73 -10.37
N LEU A 83 9.58 -14.41 -10.52
CA LEU A 83 8.29 -13.75 -10.75
C LEU A 83 7.70 -14.10 -12.13
N ARG A 84 8.52 -14.24 -13.18
CA ARG A 84 8.05 -14.71 -14.50
C ARG A 84 7.49 -16.13 -14.41
N ASN A 85 8.14 -17.01 -13.65
CA ASN A 85 7.75 -18.41 -13.53
C ASN A 85 6.44 -18.62 -12.73
N ASN A 86 6.16 -17.77 -11.73
CA ASN A 86 5.02 -17.94 -10.81
C ASN A 86 4.04 -16.74 -10.80
N CYS A 87 4.08 -15.91 -11.85
CA CYS A 87 3.29 -14.69 -12.00
C CYS A 87 1.79 -14.82 -11.67
N PRO A 88 1.09 -15.91 -12.09
CA PRO A 88 -0.36 -16.02 -11.90
C PRO A 88 -0.83 -15.94 -10.44
N THR A 89 0.04 -16.24 -9.46
CA THR A 89 -0.31 -16.24 -8.03
C THR A 89 -0.40 -14.82 -7.45
N LEU A 90 0.20 -13.82 -8.11
CA LEU A 90 0.33 -12.45 -7.62
C LEU A 90 -0.47 -11.42 -8.44
N GLU A 91 -1.23 -11.87 -9.45
CA GLU A 91 -2.00 -10.98 -10.31
C GLU A 91 -3.49 -11.13 -10.06
N LYS A 92 -4.25 -10.06 -10.34
CA LYS A 92 -5.72 -10.07 -10.26
C LYS A 92 -6.27 -10.33 -8.84
N ILE A 93 -5.52 -9.92 -7.82
CA ILE A 93 -5.89 -10.05 -6.42
C ILE A 93 -6.14 -8.67 -5.81
N ASP A 94 -6.92 -8.60 -4.74
CA ASP A 94 -7.05 -7.37 -3.97
C ASP A 94 -5.80 -7.14 -3.13
N SER A 95 -5.41 -5.87 -2.97
CA SER A 95 -4.22 -5.52 -2.22
C SER A 95 -4.38 -5.90 -0.74
N PRO A 96 -3.42 -6.61 -0.14
CA PRO A 96 -3.47 -6.89 1.29
C PRO A 96 -3.48 -5.64 2.16
N LEU A 97 -2.88 -4.55 1.67
CA LEU A 97 -2.78 -3.27 2.39
C LEU A 97 -4.08 -2.46 2.36
N ASP A 98 -4.90 -2.64 1.32
CA ASP A 98 -6.21 -2.00 1.18
C ASP A 98 -7.05 -2.80 0.16
N PRO A 99 -8.06 -3.58 0.62
CA PRO A 99 -8.90 -4.40 -0.25
C PRO A 99 -9.69 -3.61 -1.30
N SER A 100 -9.82 -2.29 -1.15
CA SER A 100 -10.47 -1.42 -2.15
C SER A 100 -9.63 -1.26 -3.42
N ASN A 101 -8.34 -1.62 -3.36
CA ASN A 101 -7.39 -1.49 -4.47
C ASN A 101 -7.08 -2.86 -5.08
N ALA A 102 -7.53 -3.08 -6.31
CA ALA A 102 -7.22 -4.29 -7.05
C ALA A 102 -5.82 -4.23 -7.70
N LEU A 103 -4.97 -5.20 -7.39
CA LEU A 103 -3.66 -5.39 -8.01
C LEU A 103 -3.84 -6.04 -9.39
N GLY A 104 -3.41 -5.33 -10.44
CA GLY A 104 -3.51 -5.78 -11.82
C GLY A 104 -2.43 -6.76 -12.24
N HIS A 105 -1.92 -6.57 -13.47
CA HIS A 105 -0.78 -7.34 -13.95
C HIS A 105 0.51 -6.85 -13.30
N LEU A 106 1.40 -7.79 -13.00
CA LEU A 106 2.67 -7.49 -12.38
C LEU A 106 3.61 -6.89 -13.43
N ARG A 107 4.18 -5.73 -13.12
CA ARG A 107 5.19 -5.06 -13.95
C ARG A 107 6.58 -5.55 -13.54
N ILE A 108 6.94 -6.74 -14.01
CA ILE A 108 8.19 -7.42 -13.64
C ILE A 108 9.42 -6.53 -13.88
N ASP A 109 9.47 -5.77 -14.97
CA ASP A 109 10.59 -4.87 -15.28
C ASP A 109 10.79 -3.74 -14.26
N LYS A 110 9.74 -3.41 -13.50
CA LYS A 110 9.78 -2.40 -12.43
C LYS A 110 10.05 -3.01 -11.06
N CYS A 111 9.89 -4.33 -10.92
CA CYS A 111 10.22 -5.04 -9.70
C CYS A 111 11.75 -5.10 -9.51
N ARG A 112 12.22 -4.86 -8.27
CA ARG A 112 13.65 -4.85 -7.93
C ARG A 112 13.92 -5.09 -6.45
N VAL A 113 15.16 -5.44 -6.14
CA VAL A 113 15.65 -5.51 -4.77
C VAL A 113 16.19 -4.15 -4.35
N LEU A 114 15.76 -3.64 -3.20
CA LEU A 114 16.27 -2.37 -2.69
C LEU A 114 17.63 -2.56 -1.99
N GLY A 115 18.49 -1.55 -2.05
CA GLY A 115 19.88 -1.60 -1.60
C GLY A 115 20.08 -1.41 -0.08
N SER A 116 19.15 -1.88 0.75
CA SER A 116 19.30 -1.84 2.21
C SER A 116 19.78 -3.19 2.76
N ALA A 117 20.27 -3.20 4.01
CA ALA A 117 20.87 -4.39 4.64
C ALA A 117 19.93 -5.62 4.70
N LYS A 118 18.61 -5.39 4.69
CA LYS A 118 17.59 -6.46 4.72
C LYS A 118 17.09 -6.87 3.34
N MET A 119 17.55 -6.22 2.28
CA MET A 119 17.21 -6.50 0.88
C MET A 119 15.69 -6.67 0.64
N PRO A 120 14.87 -5.66 0.94
CA PRO A 120 13.44 -5.75 0.73
C PRO A 120 13.09 -5.73 -0.77
N LEU A 121 11.96 -6.35 -1.10
CA LEU A 121 11.50 -6.49 -2.48
C LEU A 121 10.56 -5.35 -2.83
N LEU A 122 10.88 -4.56 -3.85
CA LEU A 122 9.95 -3.61 -4.44
C LEU A 122 9.18 -4.32 -5.56
N LEU A 123 7.87 -4.39 -5.42
CA LEU A 123 6.95 -5.02 -6.35
C LEU A 123 6.01 -3.95 -6.94
N SER A 124 5.71 -4.04 -8.23
CA SER A 124 4.95 -3.02 -8.96
C SER A 124 3.87 -3.70 -9.80
N TRP A 125 2.62 -3.29 -9.63
CA TRP A 125 1.47 -3.76 -10.39
C TRP A 125 0.84 -2.63 -11.18
N GLN A 126 0.18 -2.98 -12.28
CA GLN A 126 -0.76 -2.08 -12.95
C GLN A 126 -1.95 -1.81 -12.03
N ASN A 127 -2.38 -0.55 -11.95
CA ASN A 127 -3.58 -0.17 -11.24
C ASN A 127 -4.81 -0.39 -12.16
N ARG A 128 -5.76 -1.20 -11.70
CA ARG A 128 -6.99 -1.55 -12.46
C ARG A 128 -8.13 -0.55 -12.34
N SER A 129 -7.98 0.49 -11.53
CA SER A 129 -9.00 1.54 -11.43
C SER A 129 -9.23 2.19 -12.80
N PRO A 130 -10.49 2.44 -13.23
CA PRO A 130 -10.78 3.01 -14.56
C PRO A 130 -10.08 4.35 -14.85
N LEU A 131 -9.76 5.12 -13.81
CA LEU A 131 -9.09 6.43 -13.91
C LEU A 131 -7.59 6.36 -13.56
N SER A 132 -7.04 5.16 -13.41
CA SER A 132 -5.66 4.97 -12.96
C SER A 132 -4.64 5.60 -13.89
N GLU A 133 -4.88 5.57 -15.21
CA GLU A 133 -3.97 6.12 -16.22
C GLU A 133 -3.70 7.62 -16.03
N TYR A 134 -4.68 8.37 -15.53
CA TYR A 134 -4.57 9.81 -15.34
C TYR A 134 -3.98 10.22 -13.98
N HIS A 135 -3.97 9.31 -12.99
CA HIS A 135 -3.68 9.68 -11.60
C HIS A 135 -2.65 8.78 -10.92
N LEU A 136 -2.77 7.46 -11.06
CA LEU A 136 -1.92 6.48 -10.39
C LEU A 136 -1.86 5.19 -11.23
N PRO A 137 -1.01 5.13 -12.27
CA PRO A 137 -1.01 4.01 -13.22
C PRO A 137 -0.51 2.70 -12.61
N THR A 138 0.19 2.78 -11.47
CA THR A 138 0.77 1.62 -10.80
C THR A 138 0.54 1.66 -9.30
N TYR A 139 0.33 0.47 -8.72
CA TYR A 139 0.42 0.25 -7.27
C TYR A 139 1.76 -0.43 -6.97
N GLU A 140 2.49 0.13 -6.02
CA GLU A 140 3.81 -0.37 -5.64
C GLU A 140 3.81 -0.74 -4.15
N ILE A 141 4.34 -1.93 -3.84
CA ILE A 141 4.44 -2.45 -2.48
C ILE A 141 5.88 -2.85 -2.22
N ILE A 142 6.39 -2.48 -1.05
CA ILE A 142 7.65 -2.98 -0.51
C ILE A 142 7.34 -4.13 0.42
N PHE A 143 7.84 -5.33 0.09
CA PHE A 143 7.85 -6.45 1.01
C PHE A 143 9.16 -6.47 1.80
N LYS A 144 9.06 -6.28 3.12
CA LYS A 144 10.20 -6.38 4.04
C LYS A 144 10.20 -7.73 4.72
N ASN A 145 11.38 -8.33 4.81
CA ASN A 145 11.63 -9.56 5.57
C ASN A 145 12.90 -9.36 6.40
N GLY A 146 12.84 -9.61 7.69
CA GLY A 146 13.90 -9.36 8.67
C GLY A 146 13.69 -8.14 9.57
N ASP A 147 12.63 -7.36 9.35
CA ASP A 147 12.23 -6.20 10.16
C ASP A 147 10.85 -6.46 10.80
N ASP A 148 10.68 -6.01 12.04
CA ASP A 148 9.41 -6.04 12.74
C ASP A 148 8.63 -4.74 12.48
N LEU A 149 7.62 -4.81 11.62
CA LEU A 149 6.86 -3.64 11.17
C LEU A 149 5.74 -3.22 12.14
N ARG A 150 5.58 -3.89 13.30
CA ARG A 150 4.52 -3.56 14.25
C ARG A 150 4.69 -2.15 14.83
N GLN A 151 5.94 -1.75 15.08
CA GLN A 151 6.24 -0.41 15.54
C GLN A 151 5.97 0.63 14.45
N ASP A 152 6.40 0.37 13.21
CA ASP A 152 6.12 1.22 12.05
C ASP A 152 4.61 1.44 11.86
N MET A 153 3.82 0.37 11.89
CA MET A 153 2.37 0.42 11.77
C MET A 153 1.75 1.29 12.86
N LEU A 154 2.17 1.14 14.12
CA LEU A 154 1.67 1.94 15.23
C LEU A 154 1.99 3.44 15.03
N VAL A 155 3.21 3.76 14.59
CA VAL A 155 3.62 5.15 14.32
C VAL A 155 2.76 5.76 13.22
N VAL A 156 2.52 5.04 12.12
CA VAL A 156 1.65 5.51 11.04
C VAL A 156 0.22 5.75 11.54
N GLN A 157 -0.35 4.81 12.29
CA GLN A 157 -1.70 4.95 12.85
C GLN A 157 -1.82 6.15 13.79
N MET A 158 -0.79 6.41 14.60
CA MET A 158 -0.75 7.59 15.47
C MET A 158 -0.70 8.90 14.66
N LEU A 159 0.07 8.93 13.56
CA LEU A 159 0.09 10.08 12.66
C LEU A 159 -1.27 10.31 11.98
N GLU A 160 -1.97 9.25 11.58
CA GLU A 160 -3.33 9.35 11.02
C GLU A 160 -4.34 9.88 12.04
N LEU A 161 -4.22 9.45 13.30
CA LEU A 161 -5.04 9.96 14.38
C LEU A 161 -4.77 11.45 14.63
N MET A 162 -3.49 11.85 14.69
CA MET A 162 -3.09 13.26 14.84
C MET A 162 -3.62 14.12 13.69
N ASP A 163 -3.46 13.65 12.45
CA ASP A 163 -3.99 14.32 11.26
C ASP A 163 -5.51 14.48 11.32
N SER A 164 -6.24 13.45 11.75
CA SER A 164 -7.69 13.52 11.95
C SER A 164 -8.09 14.57 12.99
N ILE A 165 -7.37 14.64 14.11
CA ILE A 165 -7.62 15.62 15.17
C ILE A 165 -7.33 17.04 14.67
N TRP A 166 -6.19 17.27 14.02
CA TRP A 166 -5.84 18.60 13.49
C TRP A 166 -6.83 19.07 12.43
N LYS A 167 -7.23 18.20 11.50
CA LYS A 167 -8.23 18.54 10.46
C LYS A 167 -9.60 18.88 11.04
N ARG A 168 -10.05 18.20 12.11
CA ARG A 168 -11.28 18.57 12.84
C ARG A 168 -11.21 19.96 13.45
N ASN A 169 -10.02 20.41 13.81
CA ASN A 169 -9.75 21.77 14.32
C ASN A 169 -9.32 22.75 13.21
N GLN A 170 -9.63 22.44 11.95
CA GLN A 170 -9.36 23.29 10.78
C GLN A 170 -7.86 23.53 10.49
N LEU A 171 -6.98 22.64 10.98
CA LEU A 171 -5.55 22.66 10.70
C LEU A 171 -5.18 21.47 9.80
N ASP A 172 -4.89 21.74 8.53
CA ASP A 172 -4.37 20.72 7.61
C ASP A 172 -2.84 20.78 7.53
N CYS A 173 -2.18 19.94 8.33
CA CYS A 173 -0.72 19.79 8.30
C CYS A 173 -0.20 19.10 7.03
N CYS A 174 -1.06 18.77 6.05
CA CYS A 174 -0.64 18.17 4.78
C CYS A 174 0.16 16.86 4.94
N LEU A 175 -0.11 16.09 6.00
CA LEU A 175 0.55 14.81 6.24
C LEU A 175 0.25 13.81 5.12
N SER A 176 1.24 12.96 4.80
CA SER A 176 1.10 11.88 3.83
C SER A 176 1.46 10.57 4.51
N THR A 177 0.45 9.87 5.03
CA THR A 177 0.63 8.53 5.60
C THR A 177 0.56 7.47 4.51
N TYR A 178 1.01 6.27 4.83
CA TYR A 178 1.03 5.14 3.91
C TYR A 178 0.74 3.84 4.67
N PRO A 179 -0.05 2.92 4.10
CA PRO A 179 -0.36 1.65 4.76
C PRO A 179 0.90 0.84 5.08
N VAL A 180 0.93 0.30 6.30
CA VAL A 180 1.92 -0.66 6.77
C VAL A 180 1.17 -1.87 7.34
N LEU A 181 1.46 -3.05 6.85
CA LEU A 181 0.82 -4.29 7.28
C LEU A 181 1.86 -5.32 7.71
N PRO A 182 2.03 -5.54 9.03
CA PRO A 182 2.77 -6.68 9.55
C PRO A 182 2.03 -7.98 9.20
N MET A 183 2.73 -8.91 8.57
CA MET A 183 2.17 -10.21 8.16
C MET A 183 2.73 -11.38 8.97
N GLY A 184 3.67 -11.11 9.89
CA GLY A 184 4.29 -12.06 10.80
C GLY A 184 5.29 -11.35 11.72
N THR A 185 6.05 -12.10 12.52
CA THR A 185 6.93 -11.53 13.56
C THR A 185 8.03 -10.62 13.02
N LYS A 186 8.54 -10.88 11.82
CA LYS A 186 9.66 -10.14 11.21
C LYS A 186 9.49 -9.93 9.71
N TYR A 187 8.27 -9.84 9.23
CA TYR A 187 8.02 -9.52 7.82
C TYR A 187 6.65 -8.88 7.63
N GLY A 188 6.52 -8.12 6.56
CA GLY A 188 5.27 -7.47 6.19
C GLY A 188 5.42 -6.58 4.97
N MET A 189 4.40 -5.77 4.73
CA MET A 189 4.26 -4.97 3.52
C MET A 189 4.13 -3.49 3.86
N ILE A 190 4.67 -2.64 2.99
CA ILE A 190 4.57 -1.19 3.08
C ILE A 190 4.13 -0.67 1.71
N SER A 191 3.10 0.16 1.68
CA SER A 191 2.70 0.83 0.44
C SER A 191 3.73 1.88 0.04
N VAL A 192 4.14 1.90 -1.22
CA VAL A 192 4.98 2.99 -1.74
C VAL A 192 4.11 4.21 -1.98
N VAL A 193 4.59 5.37 -1.55
CA VAL A 193 3.96 6.65 -1.88
C VAL A 193 4.41 7.06 -3.30
N PRO A 194 3.47 7.22 -4.25
CA PRO A 194 3.81 7.54 -5.63
C PRO A 194 4.38 8.96 -5.76
N ASN A 195 5.18 9.19 -6.81
CA ASN A 195 5.75 10.51 -7.13
C ASN A 195 6.60 11.14 -6.01
N CYS A 196 7.35 10.30 -5.29
CA CYS A 196 8.19 10.71 -4.16
C CYS A 196 9.68 10.42 -4.42
N SER A 197 10.57 11.33 -3.99
CA SER A 197 12.05 11.19 -4.04
C SER A 197 12.70 11.45 -2.67
N THR A 198 13.82 10.78 -2.33
CA THR A 198 14.43 10.87 -0.98
C THR A 198 15.11 12.18 -0.88
N ILE A 199 15.24 12.69 0.33
CA ILE A 199 16.17 13.78 0.58
C ILE A 199 17.56 13.43 0.01
N PHE A 200 17.99 12.17 0.18
CA PHE A 200 19.22 11.64 -0.44
C PHE A 200 19.21 11.61 -1.97
N GLU A 201 18.14 11.11 -2.62
CA GLU A 201 18.02 11.11 -4.09
C GLU A 201 18.02 12.54 -4.64
N ILE A 202 17.23 13.43 -4.05
CA ILE A 202 17.14 14.84 -4.42
C ILE A 202 18.50 15.54 -4.28
N GLN A 203 19.22 15.27 -3.19
CA GLN A 203 20.56 15.81 -2.98
C GLN A 203 21.55 15.28 -4.01
N SER A 204 21.45 14.00 -4.37
CA SER A 204 22.32 13.36 -5.36
C SER A 204 22.07 13.88 -6.78
N GLU A 205 20.81 14.19 -7.13
CA GLU A 205 20.43 14.81 -8.42
C GLU A 205 20.94 16.26 -8.55
N GLY A 206 21.16 16.96 -7.43
CA GLY A 206 21.51 18.38 -7.39
C GLY A 206 22.95 18.77 -7.75
N GLY A 207 23.86 17.80 -7.89
CA GLY A 207 25.21 18.00 -8.46
C GLY A 207 26.40 17.65 -7.54
N LYS A 208 27.32 16.85 -8.09
CA LYS A 208 28.68 16.45 -7.65
C LYS A 208 28.80 15.47 -6.48
N VAL A 209 28.76 14.17 -6.84
CA VAL A 209 29.47 13.10 -6.14
C VAL A 209 30.97 13.30 -6.42
N GLY A 210 31.61 14.16 -5.65
CA GLY A 210 33.03 14.48 -5.77
C GLY A 210 33.51 15.23 -4.54
N THR A 211 34.11 14.48 -3.63
CA THR A 211 35.08 14.90 -2.61
C THR A 211 34.86 16.28 -1.97
N ALA A 212 34.40 16.27 -0.71
CA ALA A 212 34.59 17.34 0.28
C ALA A 212 33.86 18.69 0.06
N VAL A 213 32.53 18.67 -0.15
CA VAL A 213 31.67 19.77 0.31
C VAL A 213 30.52 19.19 1.14
N LYS A 214 30.84 18.97 2.40
CA LYS A 214 29.95 18.53 3.48
C LYS A 214 29.26 19.75 4.12
N SER A 215 28.85 20.73 3.31
CA SER A 215 27.88 21.73 3.73
C SER A 215 26.53 21.29 3.18
N LEU A 216 25.55 21.08 4.07
CA LEU A 216 24.15 21.05 3.70
C LEU A 216 23.90 22.33 2.89
N GLU A 217 23.86 22.26 1.56
CA GLU A 217 23.43 23.40 0.77
C GLU A 217 21.93 23.55 1.07
N THR A 218 21.55 24.36 2.06
CA THR A 218 20.17 24.49 2.57
C THR A 218 19.13 24.79 1.47
N THR A 219 19.61 25.17 0.29
CA THR A 219 18.83 25.50 -0.90
C THR A 219 18.44 24.32 -1.78
N PHE A 220 18.99 23.09 -1.59
CA PHE A 220 18.72 21.97 -2.51
C PHE A 220 17.24 21.59 -2.58
N ILE A 221 16.54 21.61 -1.44
CA ILE A 221 15.10 21.34 -1.38
C ILE A 221 14.35 22.42 -2.15
N ASN A 222 14.65 23.69 -1.89
CA ASN A 222 14.00 24.80 -2.59
C ASN A 222 14.24 24.71 -4.11
N ARG A 223 15.47 24.40 -4.54
CA ARG A 223 15.82 24.17 -5.95
C ARG A 223 14.99 23.05 -6.57
N TYR A 224 14.80 21.95 -5.84
CA TYR A 224 13.97 20.83 -6.27
C TYR A 224 12.48 21.20 -6.34
N ILE A 225 11.95 21.96 -5.37
CA ILE A 225 10.57 22.47 -5.43
C ILE A 225 10.43 23.35 -6.68
N LYS A 226 11.37 24.25 -6.91
CA LYS A 226 11.35 25.20 -8.03
C LYS A 226 11.47 24.53 -9.39
N SER A 227 12.31 23.50 -9.53
CA SER A 227 12.45 22.77 -10.80
C SER A 227 11.21 21.94 -11.14
N ASN A 228 10.50 21.43 -10.14
CA ASN A 228 9.26 20.67 -10.34
C ASN A 228 8.01 21.56 -10.40
N ALA A 229 8.08 22.80 -9.92
CA ALA A 229 6.99 23.76 -9.98
C ALA A 229 6.97 24.45 -11.34
N GLY A 230 6.11 23.99 -12.26
CA GLY A 230 5.93 24.59 -13.58
C GLY A 230 5.35 26.02 -13.60
N SER A 231 5.08 26.63 -12.44
CA SER A 231 4.61 28.02 -12.31
C SER A 231 4.91 28.59 -10.93
N THR A 232 5.00 29.91 -10.80
CA THR A 232 5.23 30.61 -9.52
C THR A 232 4.14 30.32 -8.49
N LYS A 233 2.87 30.25 -8.91
CA LYS A 233 1.75 29.89 -8.03
C LYS A 233 1.92 28.49 -7.43
N LYS A 234 2.19 27.49 -8.27
CA LYS A 234 2.45 26.11 -7.82
C LYS A 234 3.68 26.01 -6.93
N TYR A 235 4.71 26.83 -7.19
CA TYR A 235 5.89 26.89 -6.33
C TYR A 235 5.52 27.32 -4.91
N MET A 236 4.76 28.41 -4.76
CA MET A 236 4.30 28.88 -3.45
C MET A 236 3.45 27.82 -2.74
N GLU A 237 2.48 27.22 -3.44
CA GLU A 237 1.66 26.13 -2.89
C GLU A 237 2.51 24.93 -2.43
N CYS A 238 3.52 24.53 -3.20
CA CYS A 238 4.42 23.45 -2.81
C CYS A 238 5.28 23.80 -1.58
N VAL A 239 5.73 25.06 -1.47
CA VAL A 239 6.47 25.54 -0.29
C VAL A 239 5.59 25.54 0.95
N ASP A 240 4.36 26.04 0.86
CA ASP A 240 3.40 26.05 1.98
C ASP A 240 3.07 24.62 2.43
N ARG A 241 2.81 23.71 1.48
CA ARG A 241 2.58 22.30 1.79
C ARG A 241 3.79 21.63 2.45
N PHE A 242 5.00 21.93 1.96
CA PHE A 242 6.23 21.43 2.56
C PHE A 242 6.35 21.92 4.00
N LEU A 243 6.16 23.22 4.25
CA LEU A 243 6.21 23.81 5.59
C LEU A 243 5.18 23.18 6.54
N MET A 244 3.92 23.05 6.11
CA MET A 244 2.86 22.44 6.92
C MET A 244 3.15 20.98 7.25
N SER A 245 3.66 20.21 6.28
CA SER A 245 4.06 18.82 6.53
C SER A 245 5.23 18.72 7.50
N CYS A 246 6.23 19.60 7.39
CA CYS A 246 7.34 19.67 8.34
C CYS A 246 6.86 19.98 9.76
N VAL A 247 5.92 20.91 9.93
CA VAL A 247 5.31 21.19 11.25
C VAL A 247 4.62 19.95 11.78
N GLY A 248 3.76 19.31 10.98
CA GLY A 248 3.03 18.11 11.39
C GLY A 248 3.95 16.96 11.80
N TYR A 249 4.93 16.61 10.97
CA TYR A 249 5.88 15.54 11.29
C TYR A 249 6.77 15.90 12.49
N SER A 250 7.18 17.17 12.66
CA SER A 250 8.01 17.58 13.81
C SER A 250 7.25 17.45 15.13
N VAL A 251 6.00 17.94 15.17
CA VAL A 251 5.16 17.82 16.37
C VAL A 251 4.82 16.35 16.64
N GLY A 252 4.47 15.58 15.60
CA GLY A 252 4.14 14.17 15.76
C GLY A 252 5.30 13.33 16.30
N THR A 253 6.49 13.49 15.72
CA THR A 253 7.71 12.77 16.16
C THR A 253 8.15 13.18 17.56
N PHE A 254 7.96 14.45 17.93
CA PHE A 254 8.20 14.93 19.30
C PHE A 254 7.25 14.28 20.30
N ILE A 255 5.93 14.30 20.04
CA ILE A 255 4.92 13.70 20.93
C ILE A 255 5.16 12.21 21.11
N MET A 256 5.52 11.50 20.04
CA MET A 256 5.80 10.06 20.08
C MET A 256 7.16 9.72 20.70
N GLY A 257 8.01 10.70 21.00
CA GLY A 257 9.33 10.48 21.58
C GLY A 257 10.32 9.78 20.63
N ILE A 258 10.12 9.88 19.31
CA ILE A 258 10.93 9.16 18.32
C ILE A 258 12.38 9.71 18.26
N MET A 259 12.62 10.92 18.79
CA MET A 259 13.93 11.57 18.74
C MET A 259 14.98 11.03 19.74
N GLN A 260 14.64 10.16 20.71
CA GLN A 260 15.52 9.93 21.87
C GLN A 260 16.20 8.56 21.98
N ASN A 261 15.92 7.60 21.10
CA ASN A 261 16.63 6.33 21.11
C ASN A 261 17.33 6.14 19.77
N GLU A 262 18.60 5.73 19.79
CA GLU A 262 19.37 5.30 18.62
C GLU A 262 18.62 4.18 17.87
N LEU A 263 17.65 4.54 17.03
CA LEU A 263 17.06 3.65 16.05
C LEU A 263 17.66 3.99 14.70
N SER A 264 18.77 3.31 14.43
CA SER A 264 19.34 3.10 13.09
C SER A 264 18.30 2.62 12.05
N ASN A 265 17.10 2.21 12.46
CA ASN A 265 16.01 1.77 11.59
C ASN A 265 14.86 2.79 11.46
N ALA A 266 14.66 3.72 12.39
CA ALA A 266 13.58 4.74 12.30
C ALA A 266 13.89 5.80 11.25
N ASN A 267 15.17 5.98 10.93
CA ASN A 267 15.62 6.81 9.83
C ASN A 267 15.20 6.26 8.45
N GLU A 268 14.80 4.99 8.28
CA GLU A 268 14.16 4.54 7.03
C GLU A 268 12.65 4.81 7.00
N VAL A 269 11.97 4.74 8.15
CA VAL A 269 10.51 4.84 8.28
C VAL A 269 10.03 6.28 8.21
N LEU A 270 10.75 7.19 8.87
CA LEU A 270 10.46 8.63 8.84
C LEU A 270 11.24 9.39 7.75
N SER A 271 12.35 8.84 7.23
CA SER A 271 13.00 9.40 6.04
C SER A 271 12.40 8.94 4.71
N LEU A 272 11.22 8.31 4.75
CA LEU A 272 10.19 8.56 3.74
C LEU A 272 9.55 9.95 3.93
N ARG A 273 10.46 10.93 3.94
CA ARG A 273 10.41 12.23 3.27
C ARG A 273 9.29 13.14 3.78
N ALA A 274 9.70 14.30 4.31
CA ALA A 274 9.07 15.57 3.96
C ALA A 274 9.00 15.62 2.42
N THR A 275 7.98 14.98 1.88
CA THR A 275 7.90 14.68 0.47
C THR A 275 7.39 15.96 -0.16
N VAL A 276 8.25 16.61 -0.95
CA VAL A 276 7.79 17.53 -1.98
C VAL A 276 7.01 16.70 -2.99
N ARG A 277 5.73 16.46 -2.70
CA ARG A 277 4.81 15.75 -3.59
C ARG A 277 4.72 16.58 -4.86
N ARG A 278 5.05 15.99 -6.01
CA ARG A 278 4.86 16.61 -7.33
C ARG A 278 3.36 16.78 -7.55
N SER A 279 2.81 17.96 -7.22
CA SER A 279 1.47 18.43 -7.60
C SER A 279 0.33 17.41 -7.40
N ARG A 280 -0.45 17.51 -6.31
CA ARG A 280 -1.79 16.88 -6.28
C ARG A 280 -2.69 17.73 -7.20
N ALA A 281 -3.42 17.11 -8.13
CA ALA A 281 -4.59 17.78 -8.71
C ALA A 281 -5.50 18.25 -7.56
N PRO A 282 -6.11 19.45 -7.64
CA PRO A 282 -6.84 20.02 -6.51
C PRO A 282 -7.92 19.06 -6.01
N LEU A 283 -8.02 18.96 -4.69
CA LEU A 283 -8.96 18.14 -3.91
C LEU A 283 -10.46 18.47 -4.15
N GLU A 284 -10.79 19.28 -5.14
CA GLU A 284 -12.18 19.65 -5.45
C GLU A 284 -13.01 18.47 -5.98
N THR A 285 -12.37 17.45 -6.57
CA THR A 285 -13.08 16.29 -7.11
C THR A 285 -13.51 15.26 -6.06
N GLU A 286 -12.83 15.14 -4.91
CA GLU A 286 -13.28 14.24 -3.83
C GLU A 286 -14.53 14.77 -3.13
N ARG A 287 -14.70 16.10 -3.04
CA ARG A 287 -15.96 16.71 -2.61
C ARG A 287 -17.07 16.52 -3.64
N GLN A 288 -16.77 16.60 -4.94
CA GLN A 288 -17.79 16.36 -5.98
C GLN A 288 -18.25 14.90 -6.06
N SER A 289 -17.37 13.93 -5.81
CA SER A 289 -17.77 12.51 -5.73
C SER A 289 -18.68 12.21 -4.54
N ILE A 290 -18.46 12.86 -3.39
CA ILE A 290 -19.33 12.72 -2.20
C ILE A 290 -20.66 13.48 -2.38
N ILE A 291 -20.65 14.63 -3.04
CA ILE A 291 -21.88 15.37 -3.40
C ILE A 291 -22.68 14.59 -4.45
N GLY A 292 -22.02 13.96 -5.42
CA GLY A 292 -22.62 13.07 -6.41
C GLY A 292 -23.25 11.83 -5.77
N LEU A 293 -22.54 11.18 -4.83
CA LEU A 293 -23.08 10.04 -4.09
C LEU A 293 -24.22 10.42 -3.12
N ARG A 294 -24.19 11.62 -2.52
CA ARG A 294 -25.35 12.15 -1.77
C ARG A 294 -26.54 12.46 -2.66
N SER A 295 -26.32 13.02 -3.85
CA SER A 295 -27.38 13.28 -4.83
C SER A 295 -28.00 11.97 -5.32
N ILE A 296 -27.18 10.96 -5.60
CA ILE A 296 -27.63 9.61 -5.98
C ILE A 296 -28.36 8.93 -4.81
N TRP A 297 -27.89 9.06 -3.58
CA TRP A 297 -28.55 8.53 -2.38
C TRP A 297 -29.89 9.20 -2.07
N GLU A 298 -29.98 10.53 -2.21
CA GLU A 298 -31.24 11.25 -2.03
C GLU A 298 -32.23 10.96 -3.18
N SER A 299 -31.75 10.76 -4.41
CA SER A 299 -32.59 10.33 -5.54
C SER A 299 -33.12 8.89 -5.36
N LEU A 300 -32.31 7.99 -4.77
CA LEU A 300 -32.73 6.64 -4.40
C LEU A 300 -33.76 6.63 -3.25
N LYS A 301 -33.68 7.57 -2.30
CA LYS A 301 -34.68 7.77 -1.25
C LYS A 301 -36.02 8.26 -1.80
N THR A 302 -36.03 9.22 -2.73
CA THR A 302 -37.27 9.68 -3.36
C THR A 302 -37.92 8.57 -4.18
N GLN A 303 -37.13 7.74 -4.87
CA GLN A 303 -37.66 6.59 -5.61
C GLN A 303 -38.29 5.54 -4.68
N THR A 304 -37.69 5.28 -3.51
CA THR A 304 -38.26 4.35 -2.50
C THR A 304 -39.46 4.93 -1.76
N GLU A 305 -39.57 6.26 -1.60
CA GLU A 305 -40.77 6.92 -1.07
C GLU A 305 -41.92 6.97 -2.09
N ILE A 306 -41.61 7.08 -3.38
CA ILE A 306 -42.61 7.00 -4.47
C ILE A 306 -43.13 5.56 -4.60
N ASP A 307 -42.26 4.55 -4.58
CA ASP A 307 -42.67 3.14 -4.60
C ASP A 307 -43.49 2.76 -3.36
N ARG A 308 -43.23 3.36 -2.19
CA ARG A 308 -44.07 3.20 -0.99
C ARG A 308 -45.44 3.88 -1.10
N ARG A 309 -45.58 4.93 -1.90
CA ARG A 309 -46.86 5.60 -2.16
C ARG A 309 -47.68 4.90 -3.25
N GLU A 310 -47.02 4.30 -4.24
CA GLU A 310 -47.69 3.57 -5.33
C GLU A 310 -48.06 2.12 -4.97
N SER A 311 -47.35 1.48 -4.04
CA SER A 311 -47.62 0.09 -3.62
C SER A 311 -48.77 -0.10 -2.63
N GLY A 312 -49.52 0.95 -2.28
CA GLY A 312 -50.85 0.79 -1.66
C GLY A 312 -50.90 0.03 -0.32
N TRP A 313 -49.80 -0.06 0.45
CA TRP A 313 -49.85 -0.58 1.80
C TRP A 313 -50.33 0.52 2.76
N ARG A 314 -51.66 0.64 2.88
CA ARG A 314 -52.28 1.25 4.06
C ARG A 314 -52.16 0.26 5.23
N THR A 315 -51.50 0.75 6.29
CA THR A 315 -51.42 0.25 7.68
C THR A 315 -50.83 -1.12 7.89
#